data_AF-A0A2V9PLP0-F1
#
_entry.id   AF-A0A2V9PLP0-F1
#
_cell.length_a   1.000
_cell.length_b   1.000
_cell.length_c   1.000
_cell.angle_alpha   90.00
_cell.angle_beta   90.00
_cell.angle_gamma   90.00
#
_symmetry.space_group_name_H-M   'P 1'
#
loop_
_entity.id
_entity.type
_entity.pdbx_description
1 polymer ?
#
loop_
_entity_poly.entity_id
_entity_poly.type
_entity_poly.pdbx_seq_one_letter_code
_entity_poly.pdbx_strand_id
1 'polypeptide(L)'
;MHLRRCPPQFQFTLTSHLCLDSLSSSPYAQNSACVERALARHLSEFVTPPQNLTVATTGASGALFARHLLQAVERDSRVQTVNFIASDSALRVIAEELGLRGRSNLLGQILGHTSRKIRQQSNADIGANVASGSYPADAMIVIPCSVGTLARIANGSASHLIERAADVCLKEKRPLVLCVRETPLNKIHIRNMYRAADAGATIFPLIPAYYFRPATLDQMAHEFACRVLAHVGLPQPDAYRWKG
;
A
#
# COMPACT_ATOMS: atom_id res chain seq x y z
N MET A 1 32.16 51.92 21.49
CA MET A 1 31.42 50.64 21.42
C MET A 1 31.05 50.42 19.96
N HIS A 2 31.52 49.32 19.36
CA HIS A 2 31.69 49.17 17.91
C HIS A 2 30.41 49.22 17.06
N LEU A 3 30.52 49.93 15.94
CA LEU A 3 29.63 49.96 14.78
C LEU A 3 29.78 48.68 13.94
N ARG A 4 28.69 48.18 13.36
CA ARG A 4 28.48 48.17 11.89
C ARG A 4 27.07 47.72 11.52
N ARG A 5 26.52 48.43 10.54
CA ARG A 5 25.20 48.29 9.90
C ARG A 5 25.16 47.05 9.00
N CYS A 6 23.98 46.44 8.85
CA CYS A 6 23.67 45.45 7.82
C CYS A 6 22.62 46.03 6.85
N PRO A 7 22.81 45.97 5.51
CA PRO A 7 21.87 46.49 4.51
C PRO A 7 20.89 45.41 3.97
N PRO A 8 19.91 45.77 3.11
CA PRO A 8 18.65 45.03 2.95
C PRO A 8 18.53 44.16 1.67
N GLN A 9 17.49 43.29 1.69
CA GLN A 9 16.79 42.60 0.58
C GLN A 9 17.53 41.55 -0.26
N PHE A 10 16.97 40.32 -0.31
CA PHE A 10 16.91 39.50 -1.54
C PHE A 10 15.70 38.55 -1.48
N GLN A 11 14.65 38.87 -2.23
CA GLN A 11 13.64 37.92 -2.70
C GLN A 11 14.31 37.05 -3.78
N PHE A 12 14.19 35.73 -3.68
CA PHE A 12 14.48 34.82 -4.79
C PHE A 12 13.20 34.11 -5.21
N THR A 13 12.57 34.66 -6.26
CA THR A 13 11.70 33.94 -7.19
C THR A 13 12.50 32.85 -7.90
N LEU A 14 12.10 31.59 -7.73
CA LEU A 14 12.59 30.46 -8.54
C LEU A 14 11.74 30.36 -9.80
N THR A 15 12.09 31.17 -10.81
CA THR A 15 11.81 30.88 -12.22
C THR A 15 13.09 30.34 -12.83
N SER A 16 13.23 29.02 -12.91
CA SER A 16 14.39 28.38 -13.55
C SER A 16 14.19 28.28 -15.07
N HIS A 17 14.34 29.40 -15.77
CA HIS A 17 14.90 29.40 -17.13
C HIS A 17 16.42 29.51 -16.96
N LEU A 18 17.09 28.36 -16.83
CA LEU A 18 18.55 28.32 -16.86
C LEU A 18 19.01 28.11 -18.30
N CYS A 19 19.49 29.23 -18.83
CA CYS A 19 20.40 29.45 -19.95
C CYS A 19 21.34 28.26 -20.20
N LEU A 20 21.23 27.67 -21.39
CA LEU A 20 22.04 26.54 -21.87
C LEU A 20 23.38 26.95 -22.51
N ASP A 21 23.77 28.23 -22.45
CA ASP A 21 24.77 28.78 -23.37
C ASP A 21 26.14 29.12 -22.75
N SER A 22 26.62 28.41 -21.72
CA SER A 22 27.97 28.69 -21.21
C SER A 22 28.78 27.52 -20.64
N LEU A 23 28.65 26.31 -21.22
CA LEU A 23 29.55 25.17 -20.90
C LEU A 23 30.13 24.50 -22.15
N SER A 24 30.48 25.27 -23.18
CA SER A 24 31.13 24.74 -24.40
C SER A 24 32.66 24.68 -24.34
N SER A 25 33.29 24.86 -23.17
CA SER A 25 34.76 24.84 -23.05
C SER A 25 35.29 24.07 -21.84
N SER A 26 34.79 22.85 -21.62
CA SER A 26 35.41 21.89 -20.69
C SER A 26 35.57 20.52 -21.36
N PRO A 27 36.76 19.89 -21.34
CA PRO A 27 36.98 18.57 -21.95
C PRO A 27 36.23 17.42 -21.26
N TYR A 28 35.46 17.70 -20.20
CA TYR A 28 34.57 16.74 -19.53
C TYR A 28 33.10 16.77 -20.02
N ALA A 29 32.77 17.61 -21.01
CA ALA A 29 31.41 17.81 -21.49
C ALA A 29 30.84 16.69 -22.40
N GLN A 30 31.56 15.58 -22.60
CA GLN A 30 31.12 14.49 -23.48
C GLN A 30 30.37 13.33 -22.80
N ASN A 31 30.08 13.41 -21.50
CA ASN A 31 29.44 12.29 -20.79
C ASN A 31 28.15 12.61 -20.00
N SER A 32 27.60 13.82 -20.10
CA SER A 32 26.33 14.15 -19.42
C SER A 32 25.17 13.29 -19.92
N ALA A 33 25.03 13.13 -21.25
CA ALA A 33 23.96 12.33 -21.83
C ALA A 33 24.15 10.81 -21.65
N CYS A 34 25.38 10.34 -21.38
CA CYS A 34 25.65 8.93 -21.06
C CYS A 34 25.36 8.64 -19.59
N VAL A 35 25.74 9.56 -18.70
CA VAL A 35 25.45 9.49 -17.26
C VAL A 35 23.95 9.67 -17.00
N GLU A 36 23.25 10.62 -17.64
CA GLU A 36 21.80 10.75 -17.52
C GLU A 36 21.06 9.53 -18.10
N ARG A 37 21.53 8.96 -19.21
CA ARG A 37 20.94 7.72 -19.76
C ARG A 37 21.26 6.50 -18.91
N ALA A 38 22.42 6.45 -18.26
CA ALA A 38 22.78 5.41 -17.30
C ALA A 38 21.97 5.56 -16.00
N LEU A 39 21.82 6.77 -15.47
CA LEU A 39 21.03 7.08 -14.28
C LEU A 39 19.53 6.85 -14.54
N ALA A 40 19.01 7.24 -15.71
CA ALA A 40 17.64 6.96 -16.12
C ALA A 40 17.41 5.47 -16.37
N ARG A 41 18.41 4.72 -16.90
CA ARG A 41 18.35 3.26 -17.02
C ARG A 41 18.45 2.55 -15.67
N HIS A 42 19.22 3.08 -14.72
CA HIS A 42 19.35 2.53 -13.36
C HIS A 42 18.11 2.85 -12.50
N LEU A 43 17.47 4.01 -12.73
CA LEU A 43 16.20 4.38 -12.10
C LEU A 43 14.98 3.73 -12.77
N SER A 44 15.13 3.23 -14.01
CA SER A 44 14.14 2.39 -14.70
C SER A 44 14.45 0.89 -14.60
N GLU A 45 15.34 0.47 -13.69
CA GLU A 45 15.55 -0.95 -13.41
C GLU A 45 14.26 -1.55 -12.89
N PHE A 46 13.57 -2.21 -13.81
CA PHE A 46 12.47 -3.15 -13.67
C PHE A 46 12.07 -3.43 -12.21
N VAL A 47 11.22 -2.57 -11.64
CA VAL A 47 10.36 -3.01 -10.54
C VAL A 47 9.42 -4.03 -11.18
N THR A 48 9.85 -5.30 -11.17
CA THR A 48 8.99 -6.40 -11.57
C THR A 48 7.74 -6.30 -10.71
N PRO A 49 6.55 -6.29 -11.33
CA PRO A 49 5.31 -6.21 -10.56
C PRO A 49 5.27 -7.38 -9.56
N PRO A 50 4.79 -7.16 -8.33
CA PRO A 50 4.72 -8.23 -7.35
C PRO A 50 3.85 -9.37 -7.90
N GLN A 51 4.40 -10.59 -7.84
CA GLN A 51 3.76 -11.80 -8.34
C GLN A 51 3.05 -12.56 -7.21
N ASN A 52 3.53 -12.44 -5.98
CA ASN A 52 2.99 -13.09 -4.79
C ASN A 52 2.58 -12.06 -3.75
N LEU A 53 1.27 -11.90 -3.53
CA LEU A 53 0.74 -10.96 -2.54
C LEU A 53 0.23 -11.68 -1.31
N THR A 54 0.31 -10.99 -0.18
CA THR A 54 -0.48 -11.31 1.02
C THR A 54 -1.54 -10.26 1.21
N VAL A 55 -2.81 -10.65 1.19
CA VAL A 55 -3.92 -9.73 1.45
C VAL A 55 -4.61 -10.19 2.74
N ALA A 56 -4.63 -9.32 3.74
CA ALA A 56 -5.29 -9.59 5.00
C ALA A 56 -6.50 -8.67 5.18
N THR A 57 -7.55 -9.19 5.82
CA THR A 57 -8.70 -8.41 6.24
C THR A 57 -8.99 -8.65 7.72
N THR A 58 -9.37 -7.58 8.42
CA THR A 58 -9.54 -7.58 9.87
C THR A 58 -10.90 -7.01 10.26
N GLY A 59 -11.26 -7.08 11.55
CA GLY A 59 -12.57 -6.65 12.06
C GLY A 59 -12.81 -5.14 12.11
N ALA A 60 -12.35 -4.38 11.12
CA ALA A 60 -12.79 -3.01 10.90
C ALA A 60 -13.73 -2.96 9.70
N SER A 61 -14.72 -2.07 9.77
CA SER A 61 -15.70 -1.86 8.70
C SER A 61 -15.02 -1.37 7.42
N GLY A 62 -15.60 -1.72 6.26
CA GLY A 62 -15.03 -1.47 4.93
C GLY A 62 -14.79 -2.73 4.11
N ALA A 63 -15.54 -3.82 4.35
CA ALA A 63 -15.46 -5.06 3.59
C ALA A 63 -15.65 -4.86 2.08
N LEU A 64 -16.42 -3.84 1.68
CA LEU A 64 -16.58 -3.44 0.28
C LEU A 64 -15.24 -3.13 -0.40
N PHE A 65 -14.32 -2.45 0.30
CA PHE A 65 -13.01 -2.10 -0.24
C PHE A 65 -12.11 -3.33 -0.38
N ALA A 66 -12.17 -4.26 0.58
CA ALA A 66 -11.48 -5.54 0.47
C ALA A 66 -11.97 -6.37 -0.72
N ARG A 67 -13.30 -6.40 -0.94
CA ARG A 67 -13.91 -7.07 -2.11
C ARG A 67 -13.36 -6.51 -3.42
N HIS A 68 -13.39 -5.19 -3.58
CA HIS A 68 -12.89 -4.54 -4.80
C HIS A 68 -11.38 -4.75 -5.01
N LEU A 69 -10.58 -4.72 -3.93
CA LEU A 69 -9.15 -5.02 -4.03
C LEU A 69 -8.90 -6.47 -4.46
N LEU A 70 -9.60 -7.44 -3.88
CA LEU A 70 -9.47 -8.85 -4.28
C LEU A 70 -9.93 -9.07 -5.73
N GLN A 71 -11.01 -8.41 -6.17
CA GLN A 71 -11.47 -8.48 -7.56
C GLN A 71 -10.48 -7.87 -8.55
N ALA A 72 -9.84 -6.74 -8.20
CA ALA A 72 -8.82 -6.11 -9.03
C ALA A 72 -7.58 -7.04 -9.16
N VAL A 73 -7.10 -7.60 -8.05
CA VAL A 73 -5.97 -8.54 -8.06
C VAL A 73 -6.30 -9.86 -8.78
N GLU A 74 -7.53 -10.35 -8.66
CA GLU A 74 -7.98 -11.54 -9.40
C GLU A 74 -7.86 -11.32 -10.92
N ARG A 75 -8.24 -10.13 -11.41
CA ARG A 75 -8.17 -9.77 -12.84
C ARG A 75 -6.75 -9.47 -13.32
N ASP A 76 -5.86 -9.00 -12.45
CA ASP A 76 -4.50 -8.60 -12.80
C ASP A 76 -3.63 -9.83 -13.13
N SER A 77 -3.27 -9.99 -14.41
CA SER A 77 -2.47 -11.14 -14.90
C SER A 77 -1.03 -11.17 -14.40
N ARG A 78 -0.52 -10.05 -13.87
CA ARG A 78 0.84 -9.95 -13.30
C ARG A 78 0.94 -10.67 -11.95
N VAL A 79 -0.17 -10.76 -11.21
CA VAL A 79 -0.22 -11.44 -9.92
C VAL A 79 -0.48 -12.93 -10.14
N GLN A 80 0.43 -13.77 -9.67
CA GLN A 80 0.36 -15.22 -9.77
C GLN A 80 -0.33 -15.88 -8.58
N THR A 81 -0.05 -15.40 -7.36
CA THR A 81 -0.61 -15.97 -6.13
C THR A 81 -1.02 -14.88 -5.15
N VAL A 82 -2.15 -15.09 -4.47
CA VAL A 82 -2.55 -14.27 -3.31
C VAL A 82 -2.81 -15.16 -2.11
N ASN A 83 -2.09 -14.93 -1.03
CA ASN A 83 -2.36 -15.52 0.28
C ASN A 83 -3.36 -14.62 1.00
N PHE A 84 -4.63 -15.02 1.02
CA PHE A 84 -5.71 -14.28 1.65
C PHE A 84 -5.95 -14.72 3.09
N ILE A 85 -5.85 -13.80 4.05
CA ILE A 85 -6.06 -14.10 5.47
C ILE A 85 -7.20 -13.23 6.01
N ALA A 86 -8.18 -13.85 6.66
CA ALA A 86 -9.25 -13.13 7.34
C ALA A 86 -9.22 -13.45 8.84
N SER A 87 -9.27 -12.42 9.70
CA SER A 87 -9.47 -12.65 11.13
C SER A 87 -10.93 -13.05 11.42
N ASP A 88 -11.18 -13.70 12.56
CA ASP A 88 -12.55 -14.08 12.95
C ASP A 88 -13.50 -12.90 13.03
N SER A 89 -13.02 -11.75 13.51
CA SER A 89 -13.79 -10.50 13.51
C SER A 89 -14.04 -9.99 12.10
N ALA A 90 -13.10 -10.16 11.17
CA ALA A 90 -13.28 -9.78 9.77
C ALA A 90 -14.40 -10.60 9.11
N LEU A 91 -14.49 -11.90 9.42
CA LEU A 91 -15.56 -12.76 8.91
C LEU A 91 -16.95 -12.26 9.30
N ARG A 92 -17.11 -11.73 10.52
CA ARG A 92 -18.37 -11.14 10.99
C ARG A 92 -18.70 -9.86 10.21
N VAL A 93 -17.73 -8.95 10.09
CA VAL A 93 -17.89 -7.68 9.36
C VAL A 93 -18.23 -7.94 7.89
N ILE A 94 -17.54 -8.88 7.24
CA ILE A 94 -17.80 -9.27 5.86
C ILE A 94 -19.22 -9.81 5.69
N ALA A 95 -19.67 -10.69 6.59
CA ALA A 95 -21.02 -11.23 6.52
C ALA A 95 -22.08 -10.14 6.65
N GLU A 96 -21.88 -9.20 7.57
CA GLU A 96 -22.81 -8.10 7.83
C GLU A 96 -22.84 -7.07 6.69
N GLU A 97 -21.67 -6.57 6.27
CA GLU A 97 -21.58 -5.47 5.29
C GLU A 97 -21.81 -5.91 3.84
N LEU A 98 -21.47 -7.15 3.49
CA LEU A 98 -21.64 -7.68 2.13
C LEU A 98 -22.88 -8.59 2.02
N GLY A 99 -23.61 -8.82 3.11
CA GLY A 99 -24.78 -9.69 3.13
C GLY A 99 -24.49 -11.16 2.84
N LEU A 100 -23.27 -11.62 3.16
CA LEU A 100 -22.85 -13.00 2.88
C LEU A 100 -23.44 -13.98 3.89
N ARG A 101 -23.73 -15.21 3.44
CA ARG A 101 -24.34 -16.25 4.27
C ARG A 101 -23.33 -17.34 4.59
N GLY A 102 -23.12 -17.58 5.87
CA GLY A 102 -22.20 -18.63 6.35
C GLY A 102 -20.73 -18.32 6.12
N ARG A 103 -19.86 -19.29 6.45
CA ARG A 103 -18.39 -19.17 6.31
C ARG A 103 -17.81 -20.04 5.19
N SER A 104 -18.62 -20.91 4.58
CA SER A 104 -18.20 -21.76 3.48
C SER A 104 -18.02 -20.94 2.20
N ASN A 105 -17.02 -21.30 1.39
CA ASN A 105 -16.74 -20.65 0.12
C ASN A 105 -16.64 -19.11 0.20
N LEU A 106 -16.00 -18.59 1.25
CA LEU A 106 -15.87 -17.15 1.50
C LEU A 106 -15.35 -16.40 0.25
N LEU A 107 -14.28 -16.91 -0.37
CA LEU A 107 -13.71 -16.31 -1.58
C LEU A 107 -14.68 -16.31 -2.75
N GLY A 108 -15.40 -17.42 -2.98
CA GLY A 108 -16.41 -17.48 -4.03
C GLY A 108 -17.57 -16.52 -3.79
N GLN A 109 -17.95 -16.29 -2.54
CA GLN A 109 -18.97 -15.30 -2.19
C GLN A 109 -18.48 -13.85 -2.39
N ILE A 110 -17.21 -13.56 -2.09
CA ILE A 110 -16.60 -12.22 -2.30
C ILE A 110 -16.38 -11.93 -3.78
N LEU A 111 -15.88 -12.91 -4.54
CA LEU A 111 -15.48 -12.75 -5.95
C LEU A 111 -16.64 -13.02 -6.92
N GLY A 112 -17.66 -13.77 -6.51
CA GLY A 112 -18.73 -14.26 -7.38
C GLY A 112 -18.36 -15.51 -8.18
N HIS A 113 -17.13 -16.01 -8.07
CA HIS A 113 -16.65 -17.23 -8.72
C HIS A 113 -15.50 -17.87 -7.94
N THR A 114 -15.19 -19.13 -8.25
CA THR A 114 -14.01 -19.81 -7.69
C THR A 114 -12.73 -19.21 -8.28
N SER A 115 -11.77 -18.87 -7.43
CA SER A 115 -10.43 -18.43 -7.84
C SER A 115 -9.43 -19.58 -7.77
N ARG A 116 -8.48 -19.60 -8.72
CA ARG A 116 -7.28 -20.47 -8.67
C ARG A 116 -6.05 -19.73 -8.14
N LYS A 117 -6.10 -18.40 -8.13
CA LYS A 117 -5.00 -17.47 -7.78
C LYS A 117 -5.03 -17.12 -6.29
N ILE A 118 -6.21 -16.86 -5.75
CA ILE A 118 -6.41 -16.41 -4.37
C ILE A 118 -6.68 -17.63 -3.49
N ARG A 119 -5.83 -17.83 -2.49
CA ARG A 119 -5.86 -18.97 -1.58
C ARG A 119 -6.07 -18.47 -0.15
N GLN A 120 -7.12 -18.97 0.50
CA GLN A 120 -7.40 -18.63 1.89
C GLN A 120 -6.42 -19.35 2.83
N GLN A 121 -5.97 -18.62 3.86
CA GLN A 121 -5.16 -19.14 4.95
C GLN A 121 -5.83 -18.86 6.29
N SER A 122 -5.64 -19.77 7.23
CA SER A 122 -6.16 -19.61 8.59
C SER A 122 -5.35 -18.58 9.35
N ASN A 123 -6.01 -17.59 9.95
CA ASN A 123 -5.31 -16.61 10.79
C ASN A 123 -4.68 -17.24 12.05
N ALA A 124 -5.11 -18.44 12.45
CA ALA A 124 -4.53 -19.18 13.57
C ALA A 124 -3.27 -19.98 13.17
N ASP A 125 -3.03 -20.18 11.87
CA ASP A 125 -1.91 -20.99 11.39
C ASP A 125 -0.63 -20.16 11.28
N ILE A 126 0.06 -19.98 12.40
CA ILE A 126 1.37 -19.30 12.45
C ILE A 126 2.50 -20.11 11.78
N GLY A 127 2.24 -21.33 11.30
CA GLY A 127 3.17 -22.15 10.54
C GLY A 127 3.02 -22.04 9.02
N ALA A 128 2.05 -21.25 8.54
CA ALA A 128 1.82 -21.06 7.12
C ALA A 128 3.02 -20.40 6.41
N ASN A 129 3.09 -20.57 5.09
CA ASN A 129 4.18 -20.09 4.25
C ASN A 129 4.55 -18.60 4.49
N VAL A 130 3.58 -17.71 4.60
CA VAL A 130 3.77 -16.26 4.80
C VAL A 130 4.29 -15.89 6.20
N ALA A 131 4.40 -16.85 7.11
CA ALA A 131 5.04 -16.67 8.41
C ALA A 131 6.58 -16.76 8.37
N SER A 132 7.15 -17.09 7.21
CA SER A 132 8.60 -17.18 6.97
C SER A 132 9.09 -16.12 5.98
N GLY A 133 10.24 -15.50 6.29
CA GLY A 133 10.93 -14.59 5.37
C GLY A 133 11.48 -15.28 4.12
N SER A 134 11.75 -16.59 4.17
CA SER A 134 12.22 -17.35 3.01
C SER A 134 11.13 -17.59 1.95
N TYR A 135 9.86 -17.42 2.31
CA TYR A 135 8.77 -17.49 1.33
C TYR A 135 8.76 -16.21 0.48
N PRO A 136 8.68 -16.32 -0.87
CA PRO A 136 8.80 -15.19 -1.78
C PRO A 136 7.48 -14.39 -1.88
N ALA A 137 7.00 -13.84 -0.75
CA ALA A 137 5.94 -12.85 -0.76
C ALA A 137 6.53 -11.47 -1.08
N ASP A 138 5.96 -10.76 -2.04
CA ASP A 138 6.50 -9.50 -2.55
C ASP A 138 5.96 -8.28 -1.81
N ALA A 139 4.70 -8.34 -1.37
CA ALA A 139 4.06 -7.27 -0.61
C ALA A 139 2.89 -7.80 0.23
N MET A 140 2.54 -7.03 1.27
CA MET A 140 1.37 -7.29 2.09
C MET A 140 0.46 -6.06 2.19
N ILE A 141 -0.85 -6.30 2.07
CA ILE A 141 -1.89 -5.28 2.22
C ILE A 141 -2.87 -5.76 3.29
N VAL A 142 -3.12 -4.94 4.31
CA VAL A 142 -4.17 -5.18 5.30
C VAL A 142 -5.34 -4.23 5.03
N ILE A 143 -6.46 -4.75 4.53
CA ILE A 143 -7.64 -3.98 4.12
C ILE A 143 -8.97 -4.68 4.48
N PRO A 144 -9.82 -4.05 5.30
CA PRO A 144 -9.50 -2.98 6.26
C PRO A 144 -8.54 -3.45 7.36
N CYS A 145 -7.81 -2.51 7.95
CA CYS A 145 -6.97 -2.70 9.12
C CYS A 145 -7.64 -2.09 10.37
N SER A 146 -7.98 -2.92 11.36
CA SER A 146 -8.50 -2.48 12.65
C SER A 146 -7.39 -1.92 13.53
N VAL A 147 -7.75 -0.99 14.42
CA VAL A 147 -6.79 -0.41 15.37
C VAL A 147 -6.17 -1.45 16.31
N GLY A 148 -6.89 -2.55 16.60
CA GLY A 148 -6.36 -3.68 17.37
C GLY A 148 -5.29 -4.46 16.60
N THR A 149 -5.50 -4.74 15.31
CA THR A 149 -4.45 -5.36 14.49
C THR A 149 -3.28 -4.42 14.25
N LEU A 150 -3.54 -3.13 13.99
CA LEU A 150 -2.50 -2.10 13.92
C LEU A 150 -1.64 -2.08 15.19
N ALA A 151 -2.25 -2.10 16.38
CA ALA A 151 -1.53 -2.13 17.64
C ALA A 151 -0.62 -3.37 17.76
N ARG A 152 -1.13 -4.55 17.39
CA ARG A 152 -0.35 -5.79 17.47
C ARG A 152 0.82 -5.81 16.48
N ILE A 153 0.63 -5.30 15.28
CA ILE A 153 1.70 -5.13 14.28
C ILE A 153 2.74 -4.11 14.78
N ALA A 154 2.30 -2.93 15.22
CA ALA A 154 3.18 -1.84 15.66
C ALA A 154 4.03 -2.19 16.90
N ASN A 155 3.62 -3.20 17.67
CA ASN A 155 4.34 -3.67 18.86
C ASN A 155 4.98 -5.06 18.67
N GLY A 156 4.97 -5.62 17.46
CA GLY A 156 5.66 -6.89 17.16
C GLY A 156 5.08 -8.11 17.89
N SER A 157 3.77 -8.14 18.18
CA SER A 157 3.15 -9.23 18.97
C SER A 157 3.21 -10.59 18.27
N ALA A 158 3.09 -10.58 16.93
CA ALA A 158 3.20 -11.76 16.05
C ALA A 158 2.44 -13.02 16.53
N SER A 159 1.27 -12.84 17.18
CA SER A 159 0.55 -13.93 17.85
C SER A 159 -0.41 -14.69 16.92
N HIS A 160 -0.72 -14.10 15.77
CA HIS A 160 -1.53 -14.68 14.70
C HIS A 160 -0.87 -14.46 13.34
N LEU A 161 -1.33 -15.19 12.33
CA LEU A 161 -0.71 -15.18 11.01
C LEU A 161 -0.68 -13.78 10.36
N ILE A 162 -1.74 -12.96 10.51
CA ILE A 162 -1.74 -11.59 9.97
C ILE A 162 -0.59 -10.76 10.58
N GLU A 163 -0.41 -10.82 11.90
CA GLU A 163 0.64 -10.07 12.59
C GLU A 163 2.01 -10.62 12.25
N ARG A 164 2.14 -11.94 12.18
CA ARG A 164 3.39 -12.61 11.85
C ARG A 164 3.82 -12.34 10.41
N ALA A 165 2.89 -12.37 9.45
CA ALA A 165 3.17 -12.02 8.06
C ALA A 165 3.57 -10.54 7.91
N ALA A 166 2.94 -9.64 8.68
CA ALA A 166 3.31 -8.23 8.71
C ALA A 166 4.71 -8.01 9.29
N ASP A 167 5.03 -8.69 10.40
CA ASP A 167 6.38 -8.71 11.01
C ASP A 167 7.44 -9.21 10.02
N VAL A 168 7.14 -10.28 9.27
CA VAL A 168 7.98 -10.78 8.18
C VAL A 168 8.16 -9.72 7.09
N CYS A 169 7.10 -9.02 6.68
CA CYS A 169 7.23 -7.96 5.67
C CYS A 169 8.15 -6.83 6.15
N LEU A 170 7.98 -6.38 7.39
CA LEU A 170 8.80 -5.31 7.97
C LEU A 170 10.28 -5.71 8.07
N LYS A 171 10.58 -6.90 8.63
CA LYS A 171 11.98 -7.33 8.79
C LYS A 171 12.70 -7.61 7.46
N GLU A 172 11.96 -8.05 6.45
CA GLU A 172 12.47 -8.29 5.09
C GLU A 172 12.42 -7.03 4.21
N LYS A 173 12.00 -5.88 4.76
CA LYS A 173 11.86 -4.59 4.05
C LYS A 173 10.95 -4.68 2.82
N ARG A 174 9.90 -5.50 2.90
CA ARG A 174 8.88 -5.65 1.87
C ARG A 174 7.77 -4.61 2.09
N PRO A 175 7.14 -4.09 1.02
CA PRO A 175 6.01 -3.19 1.15
C PRO A 175 4.90 -3.77 2.03
N LEU A 176 4.55 -3.04 3.09
CA LEU A 176 3.41 -3.33 3.95
C LEU A 176 2.47 -2.12 3.95
N VAL A 177 1.24 -2.28 3.45
CA VAL A 177 0.22 -1.22 3.45
C VAL A 177 -0.86 -1.54 4.48
N LEU A 178 -1.09 -0.63 5.42
CA LEU A 178 -2.09 -0.75 6.47
C LEU A 178 -3.26 0.19 6.19
N CYS A 179 -4.38 -0.36 5.72
CA CYS A 179 -5.58 0.41 5.41
C CYS A 179 -6.43 0.67 6.67
N VAL A 180 -5.92 1.53 7.56
CA VAL A 180 -6.52 1.77 8.88
C VAL A 180 -7.91 2.40 8.75
N ARG A 181 -8.93 1.80 9.38
CA ARG A 181 -10.29 2.35 9.43
C ARG A 181 -10.73 2.51 10.87
N GLU A 182 -10.79 3.75 11.34
CA GLU A 182 -11.38 4.15 12.63
C GLU A 182 -11.67 5.65 12.66
N THR A 183 -12.73 6.07 13.38
CA THR A 183 -12.99 7.48 13.69
C THR A 183 -13.97 7.61 14.86
N PRO A 184 -13.75 8.53 15.83
CA PRO A 184 -12.59 9.41 15.99
C PRO A 184 -11.34 8.65 16.45
N LEU A 185 -10.17 9.25 16.25
CA LEU A 185 -8.89 8.67 16.69
C LEU A 185 -8.52 9.17 18.09
N ASN A 186 -8.16 8.23 18.98
CA ASN A 186 -7.52 8.56 20.24
C ASN A 186 -5.98 8.62 20.07
N LYS A 187 -5.28 9.11 21.11
CA LYS A 187 -3.81 9.24 21.10
C LYS A 187 -3.09 7.89 20.96
N ILE A 188 -3.69 6.78 21.41
CA ILE A 188 -3.11 5.45 21.30
C ILE A 188 -3.10 5.00 19.84
N HIS A 189 -4.20 5.21 19.11
CA HIS A 189 -4.29 4.90 17.68
C HIS A 189 -3.21 5.66 16.90
N ILE A 190 -3.06 6.96 17.17
CA ILE A 190 -2.06 7.82 16.50
C ILE A 190 -0.63 7.35 16.81
N ARG A 191 -0.32 7.02 18.06
CA ARG A 191 1.01 6.49 18.44
C ARG A 191 1.32 5.15 17.78
N ASN A 192 0.33 4.27 17.63
CA ASN A 192 0.51 3.00 16.94
C ASN A 192 0.69 3.20 15.43
N MET A 193 -0.05 4.13 14.80
CA MET A 193 0.18 4.50 13.41
C MET A 193 1.60 5.06 13.20
N TYR A 194 2.06 5.93 14.10
CA TYR A 194 3.43 6.43 14.08
C TYR A 194 4.46 5.29 14.16
N ARG A 195 4.34 4.38 15.15
CA ARG A 195 5.27 3.27 15.34
C ARG A 195 5.33 2.34 14.12
N ALA A 196 4.17 2.01 13.55
CA ALA A 196 4.11 1.18 12.36
C ALA A 196 4.74 1.90 11.14
N ALA A 197 4.51 3.21 10.98
CA ALA A 197 5.13 4.01 9.94
C ALA A 197 6.66 4.07 10.09
N ASP A 198 7.14 4.32 11.31
CA ASP A 198 8.57 4.39 11.65
C ASP A 198 9.27 3.04 11.40
N ALA A 199 8.58 1.92 11.60
CA ALA A 199 9.07 0.59 11.25
C ALA A 199 9.10 0.29 9.74
N GLY A 200 8.52 1.15 8.89
CA GLY A 200 8.51 1.01 7.43
C GLY A 200 7.15 0.65 6.81
N ALA A 201 6.07 0.56 7.60
CA ALA A 201 4.74 0.36 7.03
C ALA A 201 4.18 1.64 6.39
N THR A 202 3.44 1.52 5.30
CA THR A 202 2.64 2.62 4.77
C THR A 202 1.30 2.67 5.50
N ILE A 203 1.07 3.74 6.26
CA ILE A 203 -0.26 4.02 6.84
C ILE A 203 -1.13 4.65 5.75
N PHE A 204 -2.14 3.91 5.30
CA PHE A 204 -3.03 4.31 4.20
C PHE A 204 -4.49 4.33 4.70
N PRO A 205 -4.92 5.31 5.50
CA PRO A 205 -6.24 5.28 6.11
C PRO A 205 -7.36 5.11 5.07
N LEU A 206 -8.43 4.42 5.46
CA LEU A 206 -9.56 4.10 4.61
C LEU A 206 -10.46 5.33 4.39
N ILE A 207 -9.92 6.32 3.69
CA ILE A 207 -10.51 7.63 3.40
C ILE A 207 -10.60 7.79 1.88
N PRO A 208 -11.75 7.47 1.27
CA PRO A 208 -11.92 7.56 -0.18
C PRO A 208 -11.88 9.00 -0.71
N ALA A 209 -11.47 9.16 -1.96
CA ALA A 209 -11.46 10.44 -2.64
C ALA A 209 -12.81 10.76 -3.31
N TYR A 210 -13.13 12.04 -3.46
CA TYR A 210 -14.33 12.53 -4.15
C TYR A 210 -14.04 13.30 -5.45
N TYR A 211 -12.79 13.66 -5.72
CA TYR A 211 -12.43 14.53 -6.86
C TYR A 211 -12.77 13.92 -8.23
N PHE A 212 -12.90 12.59 -8.32
CA PHE A 212 -13.30 11.89 -9.53
C PHE A 212 -14.82 11.69 -9.65
N ARG A 213 -15.60 12.26 -8.71
CA ARG A 213 -17.07 12.26 -8.68
C ARG A 213 -17.67 10.85 -8.87
N PRO A 214 -17.40 9.89 -7.95
CA PRO A 214 -17.97 8.54 -8.05
C PRO A 214 -19.49 8.57 -8.09
N ALA A 215 -20.09 7.85 -9.03
CA ALA A 215 -21.54 7.68 -9.13
C ALA A 215 -22.07 6.61 -8.16
N THR A 216 -21.21 5.68 -7.70
CA THR A 216 -21.59 4.58 -6.82
C THR A 216 -20.54 4.31 -5.74
N LEU A 217 -20.95 3.65 -4.66
CA LEU A 217 -20.02 3.16 -3.63
C LEU A 217 -19.01 2.15 -4.18
N ASP A 218 -19.42 1.33 -5.16
CA ASP A 218 -18.52 0.39 -5.84
C ASP A 218 -17.42 1.11 -6.63
N GLN A 219 -17.73 2.20 -7.35
CA GLN A 219 -16.71 3.01 -8.02
C GLN A 219 -15.75 3.65 -7.00
N MET A 220 -16.28 4.11 -5.87
CA MET A 220 -15.48 4.67 -4.79
C MET A 220 -14.51 3.63 -4.20
N ALA A 221 -14.99 2.41 -3.97
CA ALA A 221 -14.20 1.32 -3.43
C ALA A 221 -13.17 0.79 -4.43
N HIS A 222 -13.54 0.67 -5.71
CA HIS A 222 -12.64 0.29 -6.79
C HIS A 222 -11.48 1.28 -6.94
N GLU A 223 -11.77 2.59 -6.97
CA GLU A 223 -10.72 3.60 -7.10
C GLU A 223 -9.79 3.63 -5.88
N PHE A 224 -10.34 3.45 -4.67
CA PHE A 224 -9.51 3.30 -3.47
C PHE A 224 -8.60 2.08 -3.57
N ALA A 225 -9.12 0.92 -4.01
CA ALA A 225 -8.32 -0.28 -4.23
C ALA A 225 -7.21 -0.06 -5.27
N CYS A 226 -7.51 0.64 -6.37
CA CYS A 226 -6.51 1.00 -7.39
C CYS A 226 -5.36 1.83 -6.81
N ARG A 227 -5.66 2.80 -5.94
CA ARG A 227 -4.64 3.60 -5.24
C ARG A 227 -3.78 2.75 -4.30
N VAL A 228 -4.39 1.85 -3.54
CA VAL A 228 -3.66 0.91 -2.66
C VAL A 228 -2.75 -0.01 -3.48
N LEU A 229 -3.23 -0.55 -4.60
CA LEU A 229 -2.43 -1.41 -5.47
C LEU A 229 -1.26 -0.66 -6.13
N ALA A 230 -1.45 0.61 -6.50
CA ALA A 230 -0.37 1.44 -7.00
C ALA A 230 0.78 1.61 -5.99
N HIS A 231 0.47 1.69 -4.67
CA HIS A 231 1.48 1.78 -3.60
C HIS A 231 2.36 0.53 -3.46
N VAL A 232 1.92 -0.64 -3.95
CA VAL A 232 2.73 -1.86 -3.97
C VAL A 232 3.30 -2.18 -5.36
N GLY A 233 3.27 -1.22 -6.30
CA GLY A 233 3.81 -1.41 -7.65
C GLY A 233 2.85 -2.10 -8.62
N LEU A 234 1.54 -2.13 -8.33
CA LEU A 234 0.48 -2.66 -9.19
C LEU A 234 -0.52 -1.59 -9.64
N PRO A 235 -0.09 -0.54 -10.36
CA PRO A 235 -1.03 0.42 -10.91
C PRO A 235 -2.00 -0.28 -11.86
N GLN A 236 -3.30 0.00 -11.69
CA GLN A 236 -4.36 -0.54 -12.53
C GLN A 236 -4.58 0.37 -13.75
N PRO A 237 -4.85 -0.18 -14.94
CA PRO A 237 -4.96 0.59 -16.18
C PRO A 237 -6.16 1.55 -16.21
N ASP A 238 -7.23 1.20 -15.50
CA ASP A 238 -8.49 1.95 -15.40
C ASP A 238 -8.55 2.88 -14.18
N ALA A 239 -7.47 2.96 -13.39
CA ALA A 239 -7.37 3.87 -12.25
C ALA A 239 -7.47 5.34 -12.68
N TYR A 240 -8.20 6.15 -11.91
CA TYR A 240 -8.25 7.59 -12.14
C TYR A 240 -6.85 8.21 -11.98
N ARG A 241 -6.47 9.07 -12.94
CA ARG A 241 -5.25 9.88 -12.87
C ARG A 241 -5.61 11.35 -12.86
N TRP A 242 -5.17 12.06 -11.84
CA TRP A 242 -5.26 13.52 -11.77
C TRP A 242 -4.45 14.15 -12.90
N LYS A 243 -5.02 15.13 -13.61
CA LYS A 243 -4.41 15.76 -14.80
C LYS A 243 -3.89 17.18 -14.57
N GLY A 244 -4.15 17.79 -13.41
CA GLY A 244 -3.93 19.22 -13.18
C GLY A 244 -5.24 19.97 -13.14
#